data_AF-A0A9D7KIF3-F1
#
_entry.id   AF-A0A9D7KIF3-F1
#
_cell.length_a   1.000
_cell.length_b   1.000
_cell.length_c   1.000
_cell.angle_alpha   90.00
_cell.angle_beta   90.00
_cell.angle_gamma   90.00
#
_symmetry.space_group_name_H-M   'P 1'
#
loop_
_entity.id
_entity.type
_entity.pdbx_description
1 polymer ?
#
loop_
_entity_poly.entity_id
_entity_poly.type
_entity_poly.pdbx_seq_one_letter_code
_entity_poly.pdbx_strand_id
1 'polypeptide(L)'
;MQWFWNWSFVDFSFYAINPGVLSKGHESLQNDCMSCHTLVQGAVTEKCVTCHKQNNIGRVLVSGILATKTNERANLLHKNIKEINCVVCHREHTGESKDIAIKKFSHEIIGSGVKEKCSACHDYQKPKGDFHSELKAECSGCHNTDLWKDAKFNHKLTGAVLDNCGNAMKRINPLTTCTKF
;
A
#
# COMPACT_ATOMS: atom_id res chain seq x y z
N MET A 1 -23.14 56.68 16.21
CA MET A 1 -23.88 55.42 16.43
C MET A 1 -23.09 54.32 15.75
N GLN A 2 -22.37 53.54 16.56
CA GLN A 2 -21.58 52.39 16.11
C GLN A 2 -22.54 51.20 15.93
N TRP A 3 -22.56 50.61 14.74
CA TRP A 3 -23.21 49.33 14.50
C TRP A 3 -22.12 48.30 14.23
N PHE A 4 -21.57 47.74 15.30
CA PHE A 4 -20.75 46.53 15.23
C PHE A 4 -21.68 45.36 14.94
N TRP A 5 -21.84 45.00 13.67
CA TRP A 5 -22.46 43.74 13.31
C TRP A 5 -21.49 42.61 13.66
N ASN A 6 -21.95 41.78 14.59
CA ASN A 6 -21.21 40.72 15.28
C ASN A 6 -20.84 39.60 14.28
N TRP A 7 -19.56 39.51 13.90
CA TRP A 7 -19.02 38.48 12.98
C TRP A 7 -18.85 37.09 13.63
N SER A 8 -19.43 36.83 14.82
CA SER A 8 -19.09 35.64 15.61
C SER A 8 -20.04 34.45 15.51
N PHE A 9 -21.14 34.51 14.74
CA PHE A 9 -22.08 33.39 14.61
C PHE A 9 -21.97 32.58 13.30
N VAL A 10 -21.47 33.18 12.22
CA VAL A 10 -21.41 32.52 10.90
C VAL A 10 -20.17 31.63 10.76
N ASP A 11 -19.04 32.03 11.32
CA ASP A 11 -17.78 31.28 11.25
C ASP A 11 -17.79 30.01 12.14
N PHE A 12 -18.56 30.01 13.23
CA PHE A 12 -18.65 28.87 14.13
C PHE A 12 -19.38 27.67 13.50
N SER A 13 -20.36 27.93 12.63
CA SER A 13 -21.14 26.88 11.97
C SER A 13 -20.37 26.17 10.84
N PHE A 14 -19.46 26.88 10.18
CA PHE A 14 -18.65 26.31 9.09
C PHE A 14 -17.64 25.28 9.61
N TYR A 15 -16.94 25.57 10.71
CA TYR A 15 -15.97 24.64 11.32
C TYR A 15 -16.61 23.44 12.05
N ALA A 16 -17.88 23.53 12.42
CA ALA A 16 -18.61 22.42 13.03
C ALA A 16 -18.94 21.29 12.04
N ILE A 17 -19.04 21.61 10.73
CA ILE A 17 -19.39 20.67 9.65
C ILE A 17 -18.19 20.41 8.73
N ASN A 18 -17.32 21.41 8.54
CA ASN A 18 -16.14 21.31 7.69
C ASN A 18 -14.88 21.08 8.55
N PRO A 19 -14.29 19.87 8.51
CA PRO A 19 -13.14 19.53 9.34
C PRO A 19 -11.85 20.23 8.91
N GLY A 20 -11.85 20.98 7.80
CA GLY A 20 -10.72 21.79 7.36
C GLY A 20 -10.67 21.98 5.84
N VAL A 21 -9.72 22.81 5.39
CA VAL A 21 -9.48 23.02 3.95
C VAL A 21 -9.01 21.75 3.26
N LEU A 22 -9.52 21.50 2.05
CA LEU A 22 -9.09 20.38 1.24
C LEU A 22 -7.64 20.58 0.76
N SER A 23 -7.03 19.47 0.39
CA SER A 23 -5.73 19.44 -0.26
C SER A 23 -5.76 20.23 -1.57
N LYS A 24 -4.62 20.79 -1.96
CA LYS A 24 -4.50 21.57 -3.21
C LYS A 24 -4.99 20.80 -4.45
N GLY A 25 -4.85 19.47 -4.45
CA GLY A 25 -5.33 18.62 -5.55
C GLY A 25 -6.86 18.56 -5.66
N HIS A 26 -7.57 18.81 -4.57
CA HIS A 26 -9.03 18.79 -4.48
C HIS A 26 -9.62 20.16 -4.16
N GLU A 27 -8.85 21.24 -4.30
CA GLU A 27 -9.30 22.61 -4.01
C GLU A 27 -10.59 22.99 -4.76
N SER A 28 -10.75 22.49 -5.99
CA SER A 28 -11.97 22.71 -6.78
C SER A 28 -13.23 22.05 -6.21
N LEU A 29 -13.08 21.12 -5.26
CA LEU A 29 -14.18 20.39 -4.60
C LEU A 29 -14.52 20.95 -3.21
N GLN A 30 -13.93 22.09 -2.80
CA GLN A 30 -14.03 22.64 -1.45
C GLN A 30 -15.47 22.79 -0.91
N ASN A 31 -16.43 23.01 -1.81
CA ASN A 31 -17.85 23.20 -1.47
C ASN A 31 -18.75 22.02 -1.91
N ASP A 32 -18.17 20.94 -2.45
CA ASP A 32 -18.91 19.77 -2.90
C ASP A 32 -18.59 18.55 -2.01
N CYS A 33 -19.01 18.62 -0.75
CA CYS A 33 -18.71 17.61 0.27
C CYS A 33 -19.17 16.21 -0.16
N MET A 34 -20.30 16.14 -0.86
CA MET A 34 -20.91 14.89 -1.31
C MET A 34 -20.16 14.27 -2.49
N SER A 35 -19.17 14.93 -3.09
CA SER A 35 -18.26 14.28 -4.05
C SER A 35 -17.49 13.13 -3.41
N CYS A 36 -17.18 13.20 -2.11
CA CYS A 36 -16.45 12.15 -1.38
C CYS A 36 -17.30 11.49 -0.29
N HIS A 37 -18.22 12.23 0.32
CA HIS A 37 -19.01 11.75 1.45
C HIS A 37 -20.38 11.18 1.05
N THR A 38 -20.86 10.26 1.87
CA THR A 38 -22.27 9.85 1.99
C THR A 38 -22.83 10.37 3.32
N LEU A 39 -24.17 10.45 3.42
CA LEU A 39 -24.84 10.96 4.61
C LEU A 39 -24.59 10.12 5.88
N VAL A 40 -24.35 8.82 5.72
CA VAL A 40 -24.26 7.88 6.86
C VAL A 40 -22.83 7.38 7.08
N GLN A 41 -22.10 7.04 6.02
CA GLN A 41 -20.80 6.37 6.12
C GLN A 41 -19.61 7.33 5.97
N GLY A 42 -19.87 8.63 5.77
CA GLY A 42 -18.82 9.61 5.48
C GLY A 42 -18.13 9.29 4.16
N ALA A 43 -16.80 9.46 4.11
CA ALA A 43 -16.02 9.21 2.90
C ALA A 43 -15.91 7.71 2.59
N VAL A 44 -16.29 7.32 1.37
CA VAL A 44 -16.33 5.91 0.94
C VAL A 44 -15.50 5.67 -0.32
N THR A 45 -14.89 4.49 -0.41
CA THR A 45 -13.98 4.10 -1.50
C THR A 45 -14.60 4.25 -2.88
N GLU A 46 -15.89 3.93 -3.00
CA GLU A 46 -16.65 3.95 -4.26
C GLU A 46 -16.64 5.35 -4.89
N LYS A 47 -16.69 6.40 -4.06
CA LYS A 47 -16.63 7.79 -4.52
C LYS A 47 -15.22 8.16 -4.98
N CYS A 48 -14.18 7.72 -4.26
CA CYS A 48 -12.79 7.96 -4.67
C CYS A 48 -12.48 7.38 -6.06
N VAL A 49 -12.97 6.16 -6.34
CA VAL A 49 -12.63 5.45 -7.60
C VAL A 49 -13.37 5.97 -8.83
N THR A 50 -14.35 6.87 -8.67
CA THR A 50 -15.01 7.56 -9.79
C THR A 50 -14.01 8.40 -10.60
N CYS A 51 -13.07 9.05 -9.90
CA CYS A 51 -12.00 9.84 -10.49
C CYS A 51 -10.67 9.07 -10.51
N HIS A 52 -10.37 8.34 -9.43
CA HIS A 52 -9.12 7.61 -9.28
C HIS A 52 -9.29 6.13 -9.59
N LYS A 53 -9.07 5.74 -10.85
CA LYS A 53 -9.02 4.31 -11.22
C LYS A 53 -7.92 3.61 -10.42
N GLN A 54 -8.31 2.70 -9.53
CA GLN A 54 -7.42 2.03 -8.57
C GLN A 54 -6.14 1.46 -9.22
N ASN A 55 -6.27 0.77 -10.36
CA ASN A 55 -5.12 0.17 -11.06
C ASN A 55 -4.16 1.18 -11.69
N ASN A 56 -4.53 2.46 -11.75
CA ASN A 56 -3.75 3.53 -12.38
C ASN A 56 -3.19 4.54 -11.36
N ILE A 57 -3.57 4.43 -10.09
CA ILE A 57 -3.06 5.32 -9.02
C ILE A 57 -1.54 5.20 -8.97
N GLY A 58 -0.84 6.34 -8.92
CA GLY A 58 0.62 6.40 -9.00
C GLY A 58 1.19 6.45 -10.42
N ARG A 59 0.35 6.33 -11.46
CA ARG A 59 0.77 6.45 -12.87
C ARG A 59 0.02 7.51 -13.63
N VAL A 60 -1.31 7.55 -13.49
CA VAL A 60 -2.18 8.40 -14.31
C VAL A 60 -2.87 9.43 -13.43
N LEU A 61 -2.94 10.67 -13.90
CA LEU A 61 -3.67 11.75 -13.27
C LEU A 61 -5.18 11.57 -13.48
N VAL A 62 -6.00 12.28 -12.69
CA VAL A 62 -7.47 12.26 -12.85
C VAL A 62 -7.89 12.71 -14.26
N SER A 63 -7.09 13.56 -14.91
CA SER A 63 -7.27 13.98 -16.31
C SER A 63 -7.05 12.88 -17.35
N GLY A 64 -6.62 11.67 -16.94
CA GLY A 64 -6.32 10.56 -17.84
C GLY A 64 -4.93 10.63 -18.49
N ILE A 65 -4.16 11.67 -18.21
CA ILE A 65 -2.79 11.85 -18.72
C ILE A 65 -1.80 11.11 -17.81
N LEU A 66 -0.77 10.50 -18.41
CA LEU A 66 0.33 9.89 -17.66
C LEU A 66 1.07 10.97 -16.85
N ALA A 67 1.28 10.72 -15.56
CA ALA A 67 2.01 11.61 -14.69
C ALA A 67 3.48 11.73 -15.15
N THR A 68 4.03 12.95 -15.10
CA THR A 68 5.44 13.23 -15.42
C THR A 68 6.42 12.45 -14.54
N LYS A 69 5.97 12.06 -13.35
CA LYS A 69 6.70 11.18 -12.43
C LYS A 69 5.76 10.10 -11.93
N THR A 70 6.03 8.85 -12.29
CA THR A 70 5.26 7.70 -11.80
C THR A 70 5.84 7.16 -10.48
N ASN A 71 5.01 6.49 -9.71
CA ASN A 71 5.37 5.74 -8.51
C ASN A 71 4.87 4.30 -8.66
N GLU A 72 5.72 3.48 -9.27
CA GLU A 72 5.42 2.08 -9.58
C GLU A 72 5.15 1.23 -8.33
N ARG A 73 5.86 1.51 -7.25
CA ARG A 73 5.65 0.80 -5.97
C ARG A 73 4.28 1.10 -5.39
N ALA A 74 3.87 2.37 -5.40
CA ALA A 74 2.53 2.76 -4.98
C ALA A 74 1.46 2.16 -5.92
N ASN A 75 1.69 2.16 -7.23
CA ASN A 75 0.76 1.56 -8.18
C ASN A 75 0.54 0.06 -7.91
N LEU A 76 1.62 -0.67 -7.65
CA LEU A 76 1.56 -2.08 -7.35
C LEU A 76 0.79 -2.38 -6.07
N LEU A 77 0.93 -1.53 -5.04
CA LEU A 77 0.09 -1.60 -3.84
C LEU A 77 -1.38 -1.42 -4.24
N HIS A 78 -1.74 -0.28 -4.85
CA HIS A 78 -3.13 0.04 -5.20
C HIS A 78 -3.78 -1.04 -6.07
N LYS A 79 -3.07 -1.61 -7.03
CA LYS A 79 -3.55 -2.71 -7.89
C LYS A 79 -3.96 -3.96 -7.09
N ASN A 80 -3.31 -4.21 -5.95
CA ASN A 80 -3.48 -5.43 -5.17
C ASN A 80 -4.25 -5.24 -3.85
N ILE A 81 -4.66 -4.01 -3.48
CA ILE A 81 -5.45 -3.73 -2.27
C ILE A 81 -6.95 -3.50 -2.55
N LYS A 82 -7.71 -4.58 -2.79
CA LYS A 82 -9.13 -4.46 -3.18
C LYS A 82 -10.11 -4.30 -2.03
N GLU A 83 -9.71 -4.67 -0.81
CA GLU A 83 -10.63 -4.79 0.33
C GLU A 83 -10.37 -3.72 1.42
N ILE A 84 -9.44 -2.80 1.19
CA ILE A 84 -9.06 -1.76 2.16
C ILE A 84 -9.68 -0.43 1.74
N ASN A 85 -10.32 0.27 2.68
CA ASN A 85 -10.83 1.61 2.41
C ASN A 85 -9.68 2.63 2.23
N CYS A 86 -9.78 3.47 1.20
CA CYS A 86 -8.79 4.51 0.89
C CYS A 86 -8.42 5.37 2.11
N VAL A 87 -9.39 5.75 2.94
CA VAL A 87 -9.16 6.65 4.09
C VAL A 87 -8.45 6.00 5.27
N VAL A 88 -8.22 4.67 5.23
CA VAL A 88 -7.36 3.98 6.20
C VAL A 88 -5.90 4.42 6.03
N CYS A 89 -5.50 4.64 4.78
CA CYS A 89 -4.14 5.04 4.44
C CYS A 89 -4.05 6.53 4.12
N HIS A 90 -5.08 7.10 3.49
CA HIS A 90 -5.09 8.47 3.02
C HIS A 90 -5.84 9.41 3.94
N ARG A 91 -5.35 10.64 4.01
CA ARG A 91 -6.01 11.73 4.72
C ARG A 91 -6.30 12.86 3.76
N GLU A 92 -7.46 13.46 3.97
CA GLU A 92 -7.91 14.68 3.33
C GLU A 92 -8.22 15.70 4.44
N HIS A 93 -8.61 16.92 4.08
CA HIS A 93 -8.75 18.08 4.97
C HIS A 93 -7.43 18.50 5.61
N THR A 94 -6.32 18.27 4.90
CA THR A 94 -4.98 18.59 5.40
C THR A 94 -4.41 19.91 4.83
N GLY A 95 -5.19 20.63 4.01
CA GLY A 95 -4.75 21.85 3.35
C GLY A 95 -3.45 21.68 2.56
N GLU A 96 -2.48 22.55 2.81
CA GLU A 96 -1.16 22.51 2.15
C GLU A 96 -0.23 21.39 2.65
N SER A 97 -0.66 20.61 3.65
CA SER A 97 0.15 19.51 4.17
C SER A 97 0.43 18.47 3.09
N LYS A 98 1.67 17.99 3.09
CA LYS A 98 2.14 16.91 2.20
C LYS A 98 1.86 15.52 2.76
N ASP A 99 1.28 15.43 3.96
CA ASP A 99 1.06 14.17 4.68
C ASP A 99 -0.28 13.51 4.34
N ILE A 100 -0.46 13.27 3.04
CA ILE A 100 -1.70 12.77 2.41
C ILE A 100 -1.86 11.26 2.60
N ALA A 101 -0.79 10.54 2.98
CA ALA A 101 -0.82 9.09 3.17
C ALA A 101 0.07 8.64 4.34
N ILE A 102 -0.22 7.46 4.90
CA ILE A 102 0.69 6.77 5.82
C ILE A 102 2.05 6.57 5.15
N LYS A 103 3.12 6.97 5.84
CA LYS A 103 4.50 6.87 5.33
C LYS A 103 5.11 5.48 5.54
N LYS A 104 4.58 4.72 6.51
CA LYS A 104 5.03 3.36 6.85
C LYS A 104 3.95 2.37 6.47
N PHE A 105 4.34 1.35 5.70
CA PHE A 105 3.47 0.26 5.30
C PHE A 105 3.54 -0.89 6.31
N SER A 106 2.40 -1.48 6.64
CA SER A 106 2.29 -2.71 7.45
C SER A 106 1.68 -3.82 6.60
N HIS A 107 2.17 -5.05 6.74
CA HIS A 107 1.53 -6.21 6.10
C HIS A 107 0.27 -6.66 6.85
N GLU A 108 -0.03 -6.13 8.04
CA GLU A 108 -1.23 -6.53 8.80
C GLU A 108 -2.52 -6.01 8.15
N ILE A 109 -2.46 -4.86 7.49
CA ILE A 109 -3.64 -4.19 6.93
C ILE A 109 -4.12 -4.82 5.61
N ILE A 110 -3.34 -5.71 4.99
CA ILE A 110 -3.73 -6.38 3.74
C ILE A 110 -4.57 -7.65 4.00
N GLY A 111 -5.48 -7.98 3.08
CA GLY A 111 -6.33 -9.16 3.17
C GLY A 111 -5.52 -10.47 3.13
N SER A 112 -6.03 -11.52 3.80
CA SER A 112 -5.36 -12.83 3.92
C SER A 112 -5.01 -13.45 2.57
N GLY A 113 -5.89 -13.31 1.56
CA GLY A 113 -5.67 -13.89 0.23
C GLY A 113 -4.46 -13.34 -0.53
N VAL A 114 -3.98 -12.13 -0.20
CA VAL A 114 -2.76 -11.53 -0.79
C VAL A 114 -1.55 -11.74 0.13
N LYS A 115 -1.74 -11.79 1.45
CA LYS A 115 -0.67 -12.00 2.45
C LYS A 115 0.19 -13.22 2.14
N GLU A 116 -0.39 -14.30 1.65
CA GLU A 116 0.31 -15.55 1.36
C GLU A 116 1.03 -15.54 0.00
N LYS A 117 0.68 -14.64 -0.91
CA LYS A 117 1.23 -14.54 -2.27
C LYS A 117 2.17 -13.35 -2.40
N CYS A 118 3.33 -13.44 -1.74
CA CYS A 118 4.30 -12.35 -1.68
C CYS A 118 4.75 -11.90 -3.08
N SER A 119 4.87 -12.84 -4.03
CA SER A 119 5.25 -12.56 -5.42
C SER A 119 4.29 -11.59 -6.13
N ALA A 120 3.00 -11.53 -5.73
CA ALA A 120 2.02 -10.63 -6.33
C ALA A 120 2.42 -9.14 -6.25
N CYS A 121 3.24 -8.79 -5.25
CA CYS A 121 3.82 -7.45 -5.09
C CYS A 121 5.35 -7.44 -5.14
N HIS A 122 6.03 -8.50 -4.71
CA HIS A 122 7.49 -8.47 -4.52
C HIS A 122 8.27 -9.25 -5.58
N ASP A 123 7.64 -9.62 -6.69
CA ASP A 123 8.32 -10.32 -7.82
C ASP A 123 9.57 -9.56 -8.32
N TYR A 124 9.47 -8.23 -8.45
CA TYR A 124 10.61 -7.39 -8.86
C TYR A 124 11.74 -7.30 -7.82
N GLN A 125 11.51 -7.78 -6.59
CA GLN A 125 12.48 -7.82 -5.51
C GLN A 125 13.10 -9.20 -5.33
N LYS A 126 12.76 -10.16 -6.20
CA LYS A 126 13.36 -11.49 -6.19
C LYS A 126 14.89 -11.38 -6.25
N PRO A 127 15.62 -11.93 -5.26
CA PRO A 127 17.08 -11.92 -5.28
C PRO A 127 17.63 -12.63 -6.52
N LYS A 128 18.69 -12.08 -7.11
CA LYS A 128 19.32 -12.61 -8.35
C LYS A 128 20.25 -13.80 -8.12
N GLY A 129 20.23 -14.44 -6.94
CA GLY A 129 21.11 -15.57 -6.64
C GLY A 129 20.56 -16.89 -7.16
N ASP A 130 21.45 -17.80 -7.57
CA ASP A 130 21.17 -19.11 -8.19
C ASP A 130 20.03 -19.87 -7.50
N PHE A 131 20.03 -19.88 -6.16
CA PHE A 131 19.00 -20.56 -5.37
C PHE A 131 17.59 -19.96 -5.53
N HIS A 132 17.45 -18.62 -5.50
CA HIS A 132 16.14 -17.98 -5.61
C HIS A 132 15.65 -18.00 -7.06
N SER A 133 16.54 -17.84 -8.05
CA SER A 133 16.17 -17.82 -9.46
C SER A 133 15.50 -19.11 -9.93
N GLU A 134 15.96 -20.27 -9.46
CA GLU A 134 15.46 -21.59 -9.87
C GLU A 134 14.22 -22.04 -9.06
N LEU A 135 13.95 -21.40 -7.92
CA LEU A 135 12.85 -21.77 -7.04
C LEU A 135 11.50 -21.31 -7.62
N LYS A 136 10.55 -22.26 -7.72
CA LYS A 136 9.14 -22.04 -8.11
C LYS A 136 8.19 -21.89 -6.92
N ALA A 137 8.66 -22.13 -5.70
CA ALA A 137 7.85 -21.98 -4.50
C ALA A 137 7.60 -20.48 -4.18
N GLU A 138 6.46 -20.19 -3.56
CA GLU A 138 6.15 -18.86 -3.05
C GLU A 138 7.09 -18.47 -1.89
N CYS A 139 7.35 -17.17 -1.74
CA CYS A 139 8.27 -16.66 -0.72
C CYS A 139 7.81 -17.01 0.70
N SER A 140 6.48 -17.05 0.91
CA SER A 140 5.82 -17.42 2.17
C SER A 140 6.12 -18.85 2.62
N GLY A 141 6.59 -19.72 1.72
CA GLY A 141 7.01 -21.07 2.07
C GLY A 141 8.27 -21.12 2.95
N CYS A 142 9.10 -20.08 2.91
CA CYS A 142 10.36 -20.00 3.66
C CYS A 142 10.46 -18.73 4.52
N HIS A 143 9.89 -17.62 4.08
CA HIS A 143 9.96 -16.30 4.71
C HIS A 143 8.63 -15.91 5.33
N ASN A 144 8.68 -15.09 6.39
CA ASN A 144 7.54 -14.39 6.94
C ASN A 144 7.89 -12.90 7.14
N THR A 145 6.89 -12.09 7.46
CA THR A 145 7.05 -10.63 7.59
C THR A 145 7.83 -10.19 8.82
N ASP A 146 7.92 -11.04 9.84
CA ASP A 146 8.53 -10.69 11.14
C ASP A 146 10.04 -10.96 11.13
N LEU A 147 10.45 -12.06 10.50
CA LEU A 147 11.82 -12.53 10.41
C LEU A 147 12.22 -12.85 8.97
N TRP A 148 12.12 -11.84 8.09
CA TRP A 148 12.40 -12.04 6.66
C TRP A 148 13.79 -12.62 6.36
N LYS A 149 14.81 -12.25 7.15
CA LYS A 149 16.19 -12.73 6.95
C LYS A 149 16.46 -14.10 7.57
N ASP A 150 15.62 -14.57 8.48
CA ASP A 150 15.78 -15.86 9.16
C ASP A 150 14.79 -16.87 8.58
N ALA A 151 15.07 -17.26 7.34
CA ALA A 151 14.21 -18.13 6.56
C ALA A 151 14.31 -19.59 7.05
N LYS A 152 13.16 -20.26 7.16
CA LYS A 152 13.12 -21.69 7.47
C LYS A 152 13.20 -22.49 6.17
N PHE A 153 14.27 -23.25 6.01
CA PHE A 153 14.45 -24.11 4.83
C PHE A 153 13.71 -25.44 4.98
N ASN A 154 12.93 -25.82 3.96
CA ASN A 154 12.21 -27.10 3.91
C ASN A 154 12.49 -27.83 2.60
N HIS A 155 13.17 -28.98 2.71
CA HIS A 155 13.54 -29.86 1.59
C HIS A 155 12.34 -30.31 0.73
N LYS A 156 11.12 -30.35 1.28
CA LYS A 156 9.91 -30.72 0.52
C LYS A 156 9.51 -29.66 -0.50
N LEU A 157 9.93 -28.41 -0.33
CA LEU A 157 9.55 -27.28 -1.19
C LEU A 157 10.50 -27.10 -2.39
N THR A 158 11.66 -27.75 -2.40
CA THR A 158 12.72 -27.53 -3.40
C THR A 158 12.80 -28.60 -4.50
N GLY A 159 11.96 -29.64 -4.47
CA GLY A 159 11.92 -30.67 -5.51
C GLY A 159 13.30 -31.25 -5.85
N ALA A 160 13.64 -31.36 -7.14
CA ALA A 160 14.89 -31.95 -7.65
C ALA A 160 16.19 -31.17 -7.36
N VAL A 161 16.13 -30.03 -6.66
CA VAL A 161 17.34 -29.31 -6.19
C VAL A 161 18.06 -30.09 -5.06
N LEU A 162 17.57 -31.28 -4.70
CA LEU A 162 18.14 -32.19 -3.72
C LEU A 162 19.42 -32.92 -4.21
N ASP A 163 19.62 -33.07 -5.52
CA ASP A 163 20.76 -33.83 -6.06
C ASP A 163 22.11 -33.11 -5.87
N ASN A 164 22.08 -31.85 -5.41
CA ASN A 164 23.27 -31.03 -5.20
C ASN A 164 23.38 -30.47 -3.76
N CYS A 165 22.79 -31.16 -2.78
CA CYS A 165 22.73 -30.74 -1.38
C CYS A 165 24.11 -30.35 -0.79
N GLY A 166 25.20 -30.99 -1.22
CA GLY A 166 26.57 -30.66 -0.80
C GLY A 166 27.12 -29.33 -1.34
N ASN A 167 26.62 -28.85 -2.48
CA ASN A 167 27.05 -27.60 -3.11
C ASN A 167 26.21 -26.39 -2.68
N ALA A 168 24.93 -26.61 -2.34
CA ALA A 168 24.01 -25.55 -1.91
C ALA A 168 24.29 -25.06 -0.47
N MET A 169 24.59 -25.97 0.46
CA MET A 169 24.82 -25.63 1.88
C MET A 169 26.13 -24.85 2.13
N LYS A 170 27.19 -25.12 1.36
CA LYS A 170 28.46 -24.35 1.41
C LYS A 170 28.26 -22.85 1.15
N ARG A 171 27.20 -22.47 0.45
CA ARG A 171 26.92 -21.08 0.05
C ARG A 171 26.08 -20.30 1.08
N ILE A 172 25.41 -20.98 2.00
CA ILE A 172 24.49 -20.36 2.98
C ILE A 172 25.14 -20.24 4.37
N ASN A 173 25.87 -21.26 4.81
CA ASN A 173 26.65 -21.23 6.05
C ASN A 173 27.75 -22.32 6.00
N PRO A 174 29.06 -21.96 6.01
CA PRO A 174 30.14 -22.94 5.92
C PRO A 174 30.20 -23.92 7.12
N LEU A 175 29.49 -23.63 8.21
CA LEU A 175 29.55 -24.40 9.46
C LEU A 175 28.38 -25.40 9.62
N THR A 176 27.41 -25.42 8.71
CA THR A 176 26.27 -26.34 8.83
C THR A 176 26.58 -27.64 8.09
N THR A 177 27.04 -28.66 8.82
CA THR A 177 27.20 -30.01 8.29
C THR A 177 25.83 -30.63 8.04
N CYS A 178 25.62 -31.13 6.83
CA CYS A 178 24.40 -31.81 6.42
C CYS A 178 24.40 -33.23 7.01
N THR A 179 23.80 -33.44 8.18
CA THR A 179 23.50 -34.78 8.67
C THR A 179 22.28 -35.29 7.91
N LYS A 180 22.51 -36.30 7.04
CA LYS A 180 21.45 -37.12 6.44
C LYS A 180 20.50 -37.60 7.54
N PHE A 181 19.21 -37.29 7.41
CA PHE A 181 18.14 -38.11 7.99
C PHE A 181 17.63 -39.04 6.91
#